data_AF-A0A0Q7ENU4-F1
#
_entry.id   AF-A0A0Q7ENU4-F1
#
_cell.length_a   1.000
_cell.length_b   1.000
_cell.length_c   1.000
_cell.angle_alpha   90.00
_cell.angle_beta   90.00
_cell.angle_gamma   90.00
#
_symmetry.space_group_name_H-M   'P 1'
#
loop_
_entity.id
_entity.type
_entity.pdbx_description
1 polymer ?
#
loop_
_entity_poly.entity_id
_entity_poly.type
_entity_poly.pdbx_seq_one_letter_code
_entity_poly.pdbx_strand_id
1 'polypeptide(L)'
;MSYSPSAAAGIMPEKDTLSLLALKVAPNVFDLSSGQQHVSIRDQIIRAQMLVRDLCEADPRHLQILVVGAGIAGVTAALEASAQGQTVVVADTEKEAFSLQRGAPQRFVGPFMYEWPSSFFDDQSYPPRNSSDWGPASPITPAWSSKKPLSGTALAAQLVSWLDGVKGNPALVSALYPLWKAPQWWMEATAASVAAAVKRFAAQTGAATQRRIDGVGGGHVEPCEIHLRRAGSIDTRHFMPDYILLGAGLGEENVALPQLLIAAPGSKPVEGPRFWGADNLLDAGTPDRNIGIFGGGDGALQDALRALTGLGHPLEMIWKMEKDAEVSRLLLKARERLLAMEQQSRLIATWTAGQGAYAGLDRACRALAVSLCRKPAMRRALLACLRKGSGVVSQFVRESHFGKTYLLNRFLMHLLIACRARAGRAEWRGRMDYECHFGAEAAHSLAPLSGYRFRTDLKPLAALYENATCGADIPSAGRSYDFHEVAVRFGITRGTTPGSQMVTLSGKGLTTRTSLARIPVPFVLPR
;
A
#
# COMPACT_ATOMS: atom_id res chain seq x y z
N MET A 1 -27.46 47.32 34.91
CA MET A 1 -27.74 45.96 34.38
C MET A 1 -26.63 45.05 34.84
N SER A 2 -26.91 44.25 35.86
CA SER A 2 -26.01 43.25 36.42
C SER A 2 -25.86 42.08 35.46
N TYR A 3 -24.63 41.80 35.01
CA TYR A 3 -24.32 40.55 34.33
C TYR A 3 -24.44 39.41 35.35
N SER A 4 -25.47 38.57 35.21
CA SER A 4 -25.51 37.26 35.87
C SER A 4 -24.61 36.30 35.10
N PRO A 5 -23.53 35.76 35.70
CA PRO A 5 -22.82 34.63 35.14
C PRO A 5 -23.58 33.37 35.56
N SER A 6 -24.53 32.94 34.73
CA SER A 6 -25.19 31.65 34.89
C SER A 6 -25.30 30.96 33.52
N ALA A 7 -24.15 30.52 33.03
CA ALA A 7 -24.10 29.37 32.14
C ALA A 7 -23.18 28.37 32.81
N ALA A 8 -23.76 27.34 33.42
CA ALA A 8 -23.02 26.13 33.74
C ALA A 8 -22.26 25.75 32.46
N ALA A 9 -20.93 25.66 32.55
CA ALA A 9 -20.09 25.27 31.43
C ALA A 9 -20.55 23.87 30.99
N GLY A 10 -21.46 23.82 30.02
CA GLY A 10 -21.92 22.57 29.44
C GLY A 10 -20.68 21.84 28.95
N ILE A 11 -20.55 20.57 29.35
CA ILE A 11 -19.47 19.71 28.90
C ILE A 11 -19.50 19.76 27.38
N MET A 12 -18.52 20.45 26.77
CA MET A 12 -18.39 20.45 25.32
C MET A 12 -18.10 19.01 24.91
N PRO A 13 -18.90 18.41 24.02
CA PRO A 13 -18.66 17.03 23.61
C PRO A 13 -17.27 16.94 22.96
N GLU A 14 -16.47 16.00 23.44
CA GLU A 14 -15.19 15.67 22.83
C GLU A 14 -15.44 15.15 21.41
N LYS A 15 -14.61 15.57 20.44
CA LYS A 15 -14.72 15.18 19.04
C LYS A 15 -13.43 14.53 18.57
N ASP A 16 -13.55 13.39 17.92
CA ASP A 16 -12.43 12.75 17.24
C ASP A 16 -12.03 13.58 16.02
N THR A 17 -10.76 13.99 15.92
CA THR A 17 -10.27 14.85 14.81
C THR A 17 -8.92 14.41 14.25
N LEU A 18 -8.34 13.33 14.77
CA LEU A 18 -7.01 12.89 14.38
C LEU A 18 -6.92 12.54 12.89
N SER A 19 -7.97 11.93 12.33
CA SER A 19 -8.01 11.57 10.91
C SER A 19 -8.04 12.81 10.01
N LEU A 20 -8.75 13.87 10.43
CA LEU A 20 -8.80 15.15 9.72
C LEU A 20 -7.41 15.78 9.65
N LEU A 21 -6.65 15.76 10.74
CA LEU A 21 -5.28 16.24 10.77
C LEU A 21 -4.35 15.36 9.91
N ALA A 22 -4.50 14.04 9.99
CA ALA A 22 -3.62 13.09 9.33
C ALA A 22 -3.76 13.09 7.81
N LEU A 23 -4.96 13.34 7.28
CA LEU A 23 -5.31 13.12 5.88
C LEU A 23 -5.48 14.42 5.09
N LYS A 24 -5.48 15.58 5.73
CA LYS A 24 -5.63 16.87 5.05
C LYS A 24 -4.49 17.13 4.06
N VAL A 25 -4.86 17.59 2.86
CA VAL A 25 -3.93 18.04 1.81
C VAL A 25 -4.16 19.49 1.39
N ALA A 26 -5.38 19.99 1.54
CA ALA A 26 -5.76 21.40 1.40
C ALA A 26 -6.99 21.70 2.28
N PRO A 27 -7.39 22.96 2.46
CA PRO A 27 -8.69 23.27 3.03
C PRO A 27 -9.80 22.49 2.32
N ASN A 28 -10.61 21.79 3.10
CA ASN A 28 -11.71 20.93 2.62
C ASN A 28 -11.32 19.84 1.60
N VAL A 29 -10.03 19.49 1.49
CA VAL A 29 -9.55 18.38 0.64
C VAL A 29 -8.71 17.42 1.47
N PHE A 30 -9.07 16.15 1.43
CA PHE A 30 -8.42 15.07 2.17
C PHE A 30 -7.93 13.98 1.22
N ASP A 31 -6.79 13.36 1.53
CA ASP A 31 -6.19 12.31 0.73
C ASP A 31 -6.09 11.01 1.52
N LEU A 32 -6.86 10.01 1.09
CA LEU A 32 -6.96 8.70 1.71
C LEU A 32 -5.79 7.77 1.33
N SER A 33 -4.96 8.15 0.37
CA SER A 33 -4.03 7.22 -0.28
C SER A 33 -2.57 7.66 -0.17
N SER A 34 -2.27 8.91 -0.51
CA SER A 34 -0.89 9.34 -0.79
C SER A 34 -0.03 9.51 0.45
N GLY A 35 1.22 9.04 0.36
CA GLY A 35 2.24 9.26 1.40
C GLY A 35 2.07 8.40 2.66
N GLN A 36 1.16 7.42 2.62
CA GLN A 36 0.74 6.64 3.77
C GLN A 36 1.70 5.47 4.00
N GLN A 37 2.04 5.19 5.26
CA GLN A 37 2.90 4.04 5.58
C GLN A 37 2.10 2.74 5.56
N HIS A 38 0.94 2.71 6.19
CA HIS A 38 0.07 1.54 6.21
C HIS A 38 -0.86 1.60 5.01
N VAL A 39 -0.61 0.76 4.01
CA VAL A 39 -1.28 0.81 2.69
C VAL A 39 -2.05 -0.46 2.37
N SER A 40 -2.24 -1.35 3.35
CA SER A 40 -3.06 -2.55 3.14
C SER A 40 -4.51 -2.14 2.78
N ILE A 41 -5.25 -3.09 2.21
CA ILE A 41 -6.66 -2.87 1.84
C ILE A 41 -7.49 -2.54 3.08
N ARG A 42 -7.22 -3.23 4.20
CA ARG A 42 -7.83 -2.92 5.50
C ARG A 42 -7.51 -1.49 5.93
N ASP A 43 -6.25 -1.07 5.88
CA ASP A 43 -5.88 0.28 6.34
C ASP A 43 -6.56 1.37 5.50
N GLN A 44 -6.80 1.12 4.21
CA GLN A 44 -7.55 2.02 3.34
C GLN A 44 -9.03 2.11 3.74
N ILE A 45 -9.66 1.00 4.11
CA ILE A 45 -11.05 0.95 4.59
C ILE A 45 -11.18 1.74 5.89
N ILE A 46 -10.36 1.42 6.90
CA ILE A 46 -10.45 2.02 8.23
C ILE A 46 -10.19 3.53 8.16
N ARG A 47 -9.19 3.98 7.39
CA ARG A 47 -8.92 5.41 7.22
C ARG A 47 -10.09 6.16 6.57
N ALA A 48 -10.77 5.55 5.60
CA ALA A 48 -11.96 6.13 4.98
C ALA A 48 -13.11 6.25 6.00
N GLN A 49 -13.36 5.21 6.79
CA GLN A 49 -14.40 5.20 7.82
C GLN A 49 -14.14 6.25 8.90
N MET A 50 -12.90 6.31 9.43
CA MET A 50 -12.50 7.30 10.43
C MET A 50 -12.61 8.73 9.89
N LEU A 51 -12.13 8.98 8.66
CA LEU A 51 -12.18 10.30 8.05
C LEU A 51 -13.62 10.81 7.95
N VAL A 52 -14.53 9.98 7.44
CA VAL A 52 -15.92 10.39 7.25
C VAL A 52 -16.62 10.62 8.59
N ARG A 53 -16.40 9.74 9.57
CA ARG A 53 -16.94 9.91 10.92
C ARG A 53 -16.50 11.25 11.50
N ASP A 54 -15.19 11.48 11.59
CA ASP A 54 -14.61 12.69 12.19
C ASP A 54 -15.07 13.95 11.42
N LEU A 55 -15.18 13.87 10.08
CA LEU A 55 -15.64 14.97 9.24
C LEU A 55 -17.10 15.34 9.53
N CYS A 56 -18.00 14.36 9.58
CA CYS A 56 -19.42 14.60 9.83
C CYS A 56 -19.68 15.07 11.26
N GLU A 57 -18.91 14.59 12.24
CA GLU A 57 -18.98 15.06 13.62
C GLU A 57 -18.43 16.49 13.76
N ALA A 58 -17.31 16.79 13.09
CA ALA A 58 -16.70 18.11 13.12
C ALA A 58 -17.58 19.16 12.43
N ASP A 59 -18.22 18.81 11.32
CA ASP A 59 -19.07 19.70 10.54
C ASP A 59 -20.40 19.07 10.07
N PRO A 60 -21.42 19.04 10.96
CA PRO A 60 -22.69 18.38 10.69
C PRO A 60 -23.56 19.09 9.64
N ARG A 61 -23.17 20.30 9.20
CA ARG A 61 -23.94 21.11 8.24
C ARG A 61 -23.49 20.90 6.80
N HIS A 62 -22.38 20.21 6.58
CA HIS A 62 -21.94 19.88 5.23
C HIS A 62 -22.82 18.76 4.70
N LEU A 63 -23.18 18.87 3.42
CA LEU A 63 -24.19 18.02 2.80
C LEU A 63 -23.71 17.36 1.51
N GLN A 64 -22.60 17.81 0.93
CA GLN A 64 -22.16 17.41 -0.41
C GLN A 64 -20.68 17.04 -0.44
N ILE A 65 -20.39 15.77 -0.75
CA ILE A 65 -19.02 15.24 -0.78
C ILE A 65 -18.72 14.69 -2.18
N LEU A 66 -17.62 15.16 -2.78
CA LEU A 66 -17.05 14.54 -3.97
C LEU A 66 -15.98 13.53 -3.53
N VAL A 67 -16.12 12.29 -3.94
CA VAL A 67 -15.09 11.25 -3.80
C VAL A 67 -14.43 11.02 -5.15
N VAL A 68 -13.11 11.16 -5.22
CA VAL A 68 -12.32 10.94 -6.45
C VAL A 68 -11.61 9.59 -6.35
N GLY A 69 -12.02 8.63 -7.17
CA GLY A 69 -11.54 7.25 -7.19
C GLY A 69 -12.55 6.27 -6.60
N ALA A 70 -12.91 5.25 -7.36
CA ALA A 70 -13.77 4.12 -7.03
C ALA A 70 -12.94 2.86 -6.71
N GLY A 71 -11.74 3.05 -6.14
CA GLY A 71 -11.01 2.00 -5.43
C GLY A 71 -11.59 1.74 -4.03
N ILE A 72 -10.96 0.85 -3.25
CA ILE A 72 -11.47 0.44 -1.94
C ILE A 72 -11.67 1.62 -0.97
N ALA A 73 -10.71 2.54 -0.89
CA ALA A 73 -10.79 3.70 0.01
C ALA A 73 -11.97 4.62 -0.37
N GLY A 74 -12.10 4.94 -1.66
CA GLY A 74 -13.14 5.85 -2.13
C GLY A 74 -14.54 5.24 -2.06
N VAL A 75 -14.71 3.97 -2.45
CA VAL A 75 -16.00 3.28 -2.28
C VAL A 75 -16.41 3.25 -0.81
N THR A 76 -15.48 2.93 0.09
CA THR A 76 -15.73 2.94 1.53
C THR A 76 -16.16 4.35 1.99
N ALA A 77 -15.39 5.38 1.66
CA ALA A 77 -15.71 6.75 2.05
C ALA A 77 -17.08 7.20 1.53
N ALA A 78 -17.43 6.80 0.30
CA ALA A 78 -18.70 7.15 -0.30
C ALA A 78 -19.90 6.52 0.42
N LEU A 79 -19.85 5.21 0.70
CA LEU A 79 -20.92 4.54 1.42
C LEU A 79 -21.02 5.05 2.86
N GLU A 80 -19.89 5.28 3.52
CA GLU A 80 -19.90 5.81 4.89
C GLU A 80 -20.50 7.22 4.97
N ALA A 81 -20.18 8.08 4.00
CA ALA A 81 -20.76 9.42 3.96
C ALA A 81 -22.26 9.35 3.68
N SER A 82 -22.68 8.49 2.76
CA SER A 82 -24.08 8.22 2.47
C SER A 82 -24.86 7.74 3.69
N ALA A 83 -24.29 6.88 4.53
CA ALA A 83 -24.90 6.45 5.79
C ALA A 83 -25.08 7.58 6.82
N GLN A 84 -24.24 8.62 6.75
CA GLN A 84 -24.35 9.84 7.54
C GLN A 84 -25.28 10.89 6.89
N GLY A 85 -26.05 10.51 5.86
CA GLY A 85 -27.03 11.39 5.20
C GLY A 85 -26.46 12.40 4.21
N GLN A 86 -25.19 12.23 3.86
CA GLN A 86 -24.49 13.09 2.92
C GLN A 86 -24.91 12.79 1.48
N THR A 87 -24.88 13.82 0.63
CA THR A 87 -25.03 13.70 -0.81
C THR A 87 -23.66 13.44 -1.41
N VAL A 88 -23.48 12.26 -2.01
CA VAL A 88 -22.16 11.81 -2.45
C VAL A 88 -22.14 11.62 -3.96
N VAL A 89 -21.12 12.18 -4.61
CA VAL A 89 -20.76 11.86 -5.99
C VAL A 89 -19.41 11.15 -5.98
N VAL A 90 -19.31 9.98 -6.60
CA VAL A 90 -18.06 9.26 -6.80
C VAL A 90 -17.64 9.42 -8.26
N ALA A 91 -16.44 9.92 -8.52
CA ALA A 91 -15.90 10.08 -9.86
C ALA A 91 -14.66 9.20 -10.05
N ASP A 92 -14.63 8.39 -11.09
CA ASP A 92 -13.47 7.56 -11.45
C ASP A 92 -13.28 7.56 -12.97
N THR A 93 -12.03 7.39 -13.43
CA THR A 93 -11.67 7.35 -14.85
C THR A 93 -11.96 6.01 -15.50
N GLU A 94 -12.03 4.95 -14.70
CA GLU A 94 -12.34 3.60 -15.13
C GLU A 94 -13.85 3.39 -15.28
N LYS A 95 -14.23 2.31 -15.97
CA LYS A 95 -15.63 1.96 -16.22
C LYS A 95 -16.35 1.44 -14.98
N GLU A 96 -15.60 0.78 -14.11
CA GLU A 96 -16.13 0.04 -12.97
C GLU A 96 -15.27 0.27 -11.72
N ALA A 97 -15.88 0.05 -10.56
CA ALA A 97 -15.15 0.06 -9.30
C ALA A 97 -14.14 -1.10 -9.24
N PHE A 98 -13.07 -0.92 -8.47
CA PHE A 98 -12.03 -1.94 -8.22
C PHE A 98 -11.28 -2.44 -9.48
N SER A 99 -11.25 -1.63 -10.55
CA SER A 99 -10.64 -2.01 -11.84
C SER A 99 -9.17 -2.43 -11.74
N LEU A 100 -8.38 -1.78 -10.87
CA LEU A 100 -6.97 -2.12 -10.66
C LEU A 100 -6.79 -3.57 -10.15
N GLN A 101 -7.60 -3.99 -9.18
CA GLN A 101 -7.52 -5.34 -8.63
C GLN A 101 -8.04 -6.37 -9.63
N ARG A 102 -9.08 -6.03 -10.40
CA ARG A 102 -9.69 -6.93 -11.40
C ARG A 102 -8.65 -7.48 -12.40
N GLY A 103 -7.69 -6.66 -12.82
CA GLY A 103 -6.63 -7.02 -13.76
C GLY A 103 -5.44 -7.80 -13.19
N ALA A 104 -5.46 -8.19 -11.91
CA ALA A 104 -4.28 -8.71 -11.21
C ALA A 104 -4.47 -10.15 -10.67
N PRO A 105 -4.53 -11.18 -11.55
CA PRO A 105 -4.83 -12.55 -11.14
C PRO A 105 -3.68 -13.23 -10.37
N GLN A 106 -2.45 -12.72 -10.51
CA GLN A 106 -1.25 -13.31 -9.91
C GLN A 106 -0.81 -12.62 -8.61
N ARG A 107 -1.54 -11.59 -8.17
CA ARG A 107 -1.20 -10.76 -7.01
C ARG A 107 -2.11 -11.03 -5.86
N PHE A 108 -1.57 -11.64 -4.81
CA PHE A 108 -2.34 -12.07 -3.66
C PHE A 108 -2.28 -11.06 -2.54
N VAL A 109 -3.45 -10.73 -1.99
CA VAL A 109 -3.61 -9.77 -0.91
C VAL A 109 -4.59 -10.29 0.12
N GLY A 110 -4.36 -9.93 1.37
CA GLY A 110 -5.24 -10.25 2.48
C GLY A 110 -5.25 -9.12 3.50
N PRO A 111 -6.37 -8.94 4.23
CA PRO A 111 -6.51 -7.88 5.24
C PRO A 111 -5.59 -8.08 6.45
N PHE A 112 -5.21 -9.34 6.73
CA PHE A 112 -4.47 -9.72 7.92
C PHE A 112 -3.17 -10.47 7.62
N MET A 113 -2.83 -10.69 6.34
CA MET A 113 -1.61 -11.40 5.97
C MET A 113 -0.33 -10.75 6.51
N TYR A 114 -0.37 -9.43 6.70
CA TYR A 114 0.72 -8.63 7.21
C TYR A 114 0.71 -8.47 8.73
N GLU A 115 -0.31 -9.01 9.40
CA GLU A 115 -0.37 -9.08 10.86
C GLU A 115 0.31 -10.33 11.40
N TRP A 116 0.90 -11.19 10.54
CA TRP A 116 1.78 -12.24 11.01
C TRP A 116 2.92 -11.62 11.84
N PRO A 117 3.19 -12.11 13.07
CA PRO A 117 2.78 -13.40 13.60
C PRO A 117 1.65 -13.37 14.66
N SER A 118 0.76 -12.37 14.64
CA SER A 118 -0.40 -12.28 15.55
C SER A 118 -1.33 -13.51 15.48
N SER A 119 -2.11 -13.80 16.52
CA SER A 119 -2.95 -15.01 16.55
C SER A 119 -4.05 -15.07 15.49
N PHE A 120 -4.37 -13.96 14.82
CA PHE A 120 -5.48 -13.86 13.86
C PHE A 120 -5.01 -13.63 12.41
N PHE A 121 -3.70 -13.74 12.12
CA PHE A 121 -3.19 -13.52 10.76
C PHE A 121 -3.71 -14.55 9.75
N ASP A 122 -4.26 -15.69 10.19
CA ASP A 122 -4.62 -16.81 9.31
C ASP A 122 -5.95 -16.60 8.56
N ASP A 123 -6.98 -16.09 9.22
CA ASP A 123 -8.26 -15.80 8.56
C ASP A 123 -8.12 -14.50 7.75
N GLN A 124 -8.41 -14.56 6.45
CA GLN A 124 -8.37 -13.40 5.56
C GLN A 124 -9.76 -12.86 5.22
N SER A 125 -10.80 -13.32 5.94
CA SER A 125 -12.14 -12.75 5.84
C SER A 125 -12.16 -11.35 6.44
N TYR A 126 -12.90 -10.45 5.82
CA TYR A 126 -13.09 -9.10 6.34
C TYR A 126 -14.57 -8.72 6.24
N PRO A 127 -15.15 -8.03 7.22
CA PRO A 127 -14.62 -7.82 8.58
C PRO A 127 -14.24 -9.14 9.27
N PRO A 128 -13.37 -9.12 10.30
CA PRO A 128 -12.95 -10.34 10.99
C PRO A 128 -14.15 -11.09 11.56
N ARG A 129 -14.26 -12.41 11.31
CA ARG A 129 -15.41 -13.22 11.75
C ARG A 129 -15.47 -13.42 13.27
N ASN A 130 -14.31 -13.49 13.91
CA ASN A 130 -14.19 -13.61 15.36
C ASN A 130 -14.09 -12.23 16.04
N SER A 131 -14.78 -11.22 15.51
CA SER A 131 -14.72 -9.81 15.96
C SER A 131 -15.48 -9.53 17.24
N SER A 132 -15.96 -10.54 17.98
CA SER A 132 -16.67 -10.33 19.25
C SER A 132 -15.89 -9.41 20.20
N ASP A 133 -14.56 -9.52 20.17
CA ASP A 133 -13.68 -8.79 21.08
C ASP A 133 -13.34 -7.37 20.58
N TRP A 134 -13.62 -7.06 19.31
CA TRP A 134 -13.28 -5.76 18.68
C TRP A 134 -14.49 -4.90 18.34
N GLY A 135 -15.70 -5.43 18.56
CA GLY A 135 -16.97 -4.79 18.23
C GLY A 135 -17.42 -5.08 16.80
N PRO A 136 -18.74 -4.95 16.52
CA PRO A 136 -19.28 -5.21 15.21
C PRO A 136 -18.82 -4.14 14.22
N ALA A 137 -18.50 -4.59 13.00
CA ALA A 137 -18.32 -3.68 11.88
C ALA A 137 -19.68 -3.16 11.40
N SER A 138 -19.68 -1.95 10.85
CA SER A 138 -20.82 -1.40 10.12
C SER A 138 -21.28 -2.37 9.00
N PRO A 139 -22.60 -2.60 8.81
CA PRO A 139 -23.13 -3.43 7.72
C PRO A 139 -22.76 -2.98 6.30
N ILE A 140 -22.35 -1.72 6.13
CA ILE A 140 -21.86 -1.16 4.85
C ILE A 140 -20.32 -1.16 4.77
N THR A 141 -19.64 -1.81 5.71
CA THR A 141 -18.20 -2.05 5.60
C THR A 141 -17.95 -3.04 4.45
N PRO A 142 -16.96 -2.82 3.57
CA PRO A 142 -16.56 -3.81 2.57
C PRO A 142 -16.40 -5.19 3.19
N ALA A 143 -17.00 -6.21 2.56
CA ALA A 143 -17.01 -7.55 3.11
C ALA A 143 -16.60 -8.61 2.09
N TRP A 144 -15.81 -9.58 2.53
CA TRP A 144 -15.43 -10.78 1.78
C TRP A 144 -15.05 -11.91 2.73
N SER A 145 -15.06 -13.13 2.24
CA SER A 145 -14.77 -14.32 3.04
C SER A 145 -13.64 -15.12 2.40
N SER A 146 -12.57 -15.37 3.15
CA SER A 146 -11.51 -16.26 2.71
C SER A 146 -10.62 -16.73 3.85
N LYS A 147 -10.26 -18.01 3.86
CA LYS A 147 -9.24 -18.55 4.78
C LYS A 147 -7.80 -18.25 4.32
N LYS A 148 -7.62 -17.66 3.14
CA LYS A 148 -6.32 -17.39 2.53
C LYS A 148 -6.32 -16.04 1.81
N PRO A 149 -5.16 -15.40 1.61
CA PRO A 149 -5.07 -14.26 0.70
C PRO A 149 -5.71 -14.58 -0.64
N LEU A 150 -6.42 -13.61 -1.22
CA LEU A 150 -7.10 -13.74 -2.51
C LEU A 150 -6.24 -13.08 -3.58
N SER A 151 -6.27 -13.59 -4.80
CA SER A 151 -5.75 -12.83 -5.94
C SER A 151 -6.53 -11.52 -6.08
N GLY A 152 -5.93 -10.50 -6.70
CA GLY A 152 -6.57 -9.22 -6.96
C GLY A 152 -7.90 -9.42 -7.71
N THR A 153 -7.91 -10.27 -8.73
CA THR A 153 -9.13 -10.58 -9.49
C THR A 153 -10.21 -11.23 -8.63
N ALA A 154 -9.86 -12.21 -7.80
CA ALA A 154 -10.83 -12.88 -6.92
C ALA A 154 -11.36 -11.95 -5.82
N LEU A 155 -10.50 -11.09 -5.26
CA LEU A 155 -10.91 -10.08 -4.31
C LEU A 155 -11.86 -9.07 -4.94
N ALA A 156 -11.52 -8.55 -6.14
CA ALA A 156 -12.37 -7.63 -6.87
C ALA A 156 -13.77 -8.21 -7.12
N ALA A 157 -13.85 -9.50 -7.49
CA ALA A 157 -15.14 -10.17 -7.69
C ALA A 157 -15.99 -10.19 -6.41
N GLN A 158 -15.40 -10.52 -5.25
CA GLN A 158 -16.14 -10.49 -3.98
C GLN A 158 -16.56 -9.06 -3.58
N LEU A 159 -15.69 -8.07 -3.78
CA LEU A 159 -16.01 -6.67 -3.51
C LEU A 159 -17.11 -6.12 -4.43
N VAL A 160 -17.12 -6.48 -5.71
CA VAL A 160 -18.20 -6.12 -6.63
C VAL A 160 -19.52 -6.74 -6.16
N SER A 161 -19.52 -8.04 -5.85
CA SER A 161 -20.71 -8.73 -5.35
C SER A 161 -21.25 -8.11 -4.06
N TRP A 162 -20.36 -7.73 -3.13
CA TRP A 162 -20.73 -7.01 -1.92
C TRP A 162 -21.33 -5.63 -2.24
N LEU A 163 -20.67 -4.84 -3.09
CA LEU A 163 -21.13 -3.50 -3.47
C LEU A 163 -22.49 -3.54 -4.16
N ASP A 164 -22.72 -4.52 -5.04
CA ASP A 164 -23.99 -4.74 -5.71
C ASP A 164 -25.08 -5.17 -4.73
N GLY A 165 -24.74 -5.96 -3.70
CA GLY A 165 -25.65 -6.28 -2.60
C GLY A 165 -26.11 -5.03 -1.83
N VAL A 166 -25.19 -4.12 -1.53
CA VAL A 166 -25.51 -2.83 -0.88
C VAL A 166 -26.38 -1.95 -1.79
N LYS A 167 -26.05 -1.86 -3.08
CA LYS A 167 -26.81 -1.08 -4.06
C LYS A 167 -28.20 -1.66 -4.35
N GLY A 168 -28.31 -2.99 -4.38
CA GLY A 168 -29.53 -3.71 -4.72
C GLY A 168 -30.56 -3.80 -3.60
N ASN A 169 -30.21 -3.39 -2.38
CA ASN A 169 -31.12 -3.42 -1.24
C ASN A 169 -31.19 -2.08 -0.48
N PRO A 170 -31.61 -1.00 -1.14
CA PRO A 170 -31.69 0.32 -0.51
C PRO A 170 -32.65 0.34 0.67
N ALA A 171 -33.72 -0.47 0.66
CA ALA A 171 -34.67 -0.54 1.77
C ALA A 171 -34.03 -1.10 3.06
N LEU A 172 -33.24 -2.18 2.96
CA LEU A 172 -32.50 -2.73 4.10
C LEU A 172 -31.46 -1.74 4.62
N VAL A 173 -30.74 -1.08 3.71
CA VAL A 173 -29.74 -0.08 4.09
C VAL A 173 -30.41 1.11 4.78
N SER A 174 -31.52 1.62 4.25
CA SER A 174 -32.28 2.71 4.86
C SER A 174 -32.91 2.33 6.21
N ALA A 175 -33.26 1.05 6.43
CA ALA A 175 -33.75 0.59 7.72
C ALA A 175 -32.65 0.65 8.81
N LEU A 176 -31.39 0.39 8.43
CA LEU A 176 -30.23 0.50 9.31
C LEU A 176 -29.70 1.94 9.41
N TYR A 177 -29.88 2.72 8.35
CA TYR A 177 -29.39 4.09 8.19
C TYR A 177 -30.53 4.98 7.67
N PRO A 178 -31.39 5.53 8.54
CA PRO A 178 -32.58 6.29 8.12
C PRO A 178 -32.27 7.52 7.26
N LEU A 179 -31.05 8.06 7.36
CA LEU A 179 -30.60 9.20 6.58
C LEU A 179 -30.00 8.81 5.21
N TRP A 180 -29.88 7.51 4.91
CA TRP A 180 -29.15 7.00 3.75
C TRP A 180 -29.57 7.67 2.44
N LYS A 181 -28.57 8.16 1.70
CA LYS A 181 -28.71 8.62 0.31
C LYS A 181 -27.73 7.87 -0.56
N ALA A 182 -28.22 7.08 -1.51
CA ALA A 182 -27.35 6.29 -2.38
C ALA A 182 -26.31 7.18 -3.11
N PRO A 183 -25.01 6.82 -3.11
CA PRO A 183 -24.01 7.57 -3.85
C PRO A 183 -24.30 7.58 -5.35
N GLN A 184 -24.01 8.69 -6.00
CA GLN A 184 -24.09 8.82 -7.46
C GLN A 184 -22.73 8.46 -8.07
N TRP A 185 -22.73 7.49 -8.99
CA TRP A 185 -21.50 6.98 -9.60
C TRP A 185 -21.29 7.64 -10.97
N TRP A 186 -20.25 8.46 -11.07
CA TRP A 186 -19.80 9.13 -12.29
C TRP A 186 -18.52 8.47 -12.82
N MET A 187 -18.71 7.28 -13.39
CA MET A 187 -17.64 6.47 -13.98
C MET A 187 -17.24 7.00 -15.36
N GLU A 188 -16.06 6.58 -15.84
CA GLU A 188 -15.44 7.02 -17.10
C GLU A 188 -15.23 8.54 -17.16
N ALA A 189 -15.01 9.20 -16.03
CA ALA A 189 -14.65 10.62 -16.01
C ALA A 189 -13.30 10.85 -16.72
N THR A 190 -13.15 11.94 -17.47
CA THR A 190 -11.85 12.30 -18.03
C THR A 190 -10.91 12.75 -16.92
N ALA A 191 -9.71 12.18 -16.86
CA ALA A 191 -8.69 12.53 -15.86
C ALA A 191 -8.41 14.05 -15.82
N ALA A 192 -8.42 14.70 -16.99
CA ALA A 192 -8.26 16.14 -17.12
C ALA A 192 -9.37 16.94 -16.43
N SER A 193 -10.65 16.55 -16.62
CA SER A 193 -11.77 17.24 -15.97
C SER A 193 -11.76 17.08 -14.45
N VAL A 194 -11.46 15.87 -13.96
CA VAL A 194 -11.34 15.58 -12.53
C VAL A 194 -10.21 16.41 -11.91
N ALA A 195 -9.02 16.40 -12.51
CA ALA A 195 -7.88 17.17 -12.01
C ALA A 195 -8.17 18.69 -12.02
N ALA A 196 -8.81 19.20 -13.07
CA ALA A 196 -9.19 20.61 -13.16
C ALA A 196 -10.21 21.01 -12.08
N ALA A 197 -11.22 20.16 -11.84
CA ALA A 197 -12.22 20.35 -10.79
C ALA A 197 -11.58 20.42 -9.39
N VAL A 198 -10.72 19.46 -9.05
CA VAL A 198 -10.05 19.43 -7.74
C VAL A 198 -9.12 20.62 -7.56
N LYS A 199 -8.33 20.99 -8.58
CA LYS A 199 -7.43 22.15 -8.53
C LYS A 199 -8.19 23.45 -8.29
N ARG A 200 -9.28 23.66 -9.03
CA ARG A 200 -10.15 24.84 -8.87
C ARG A 200 -10.72 24.91 -7.45
N PHE A 201 -11.28 23.81 -6.97
CA PHE A 201 -11.84 23.73 -5.62
C PHE A 201 -10.80 24.01 -4.53
N ALA A 202 -9.64 23.38 -4.61
CA ALA A 202 -8.55 23.56 -3.65
C ALA A 202 -8.01 25.00 -3.65
N ALA A 203 -7.90 25.63 -4.82
CA ALA A 203 -7.47 27.03 -4.92
C ALA A 203 -8.49 28.00 -4.29
N GLN A 204 -9.78 27.81 -4.58
CA GLN A 204 -10.86 28.66 -4.06
C GLN A 204 -11.01 28.54 -2.54
N THR A 205 -11.05 27.32 -2.01
CA THR A 205 -11.13 27.05 -0.56
C THR A 205 -9.84 27.47 0.17
N GLY A 206 -8.68 27.31 -0.49
CA GLY A 206 -7.39 27.82 -0.06
C GLY A 206 -7.40 29.33 0.15
N ALA A 207 -7.78 30.09 -0.88
CA ALA A 207 -7.86 31.55 -0.83
C ALA A 207 -8.87 32.04 0.22
N ALA A 208 -10.03 31.37 0.35
CA ALA A 208 -11.00 31.71 1.38
C ALA A 208 -10.48 31.45 2.80
N THR A 209 -9.75 30.36 3.01
CA THR A 209 -9.13 30.04 4.31
C THR A 209 -8.02 31.02 4.66
N GLN A 210 -7.18 31.40 3.68
CA GLN A 210 -6.11 32.37 3.90
C GLN A 210 -6.68 33.74 4.32
N ARG A 211 -7.73 34.22 3.64
CA ARG A 211 -8.42 35.48 4.03
C ARG A 211 -8.95 35.44 5.47
N ARG A 212 -9.44 34.29 5.95
CA ARG A 212 -9.86 34.10 7.35
C ARG A 212 -8.70 34.18 8.33
N ILE A 213 -7.58 33.53 8.00
CA ILE A 213 -6.35 33.56 8.81
C ILE A 213 -5.81 35.00 8.89
N ASP A 214 -5.85 35.73 7.78
CA ASP A 214 -5.37 37.12 7.70
C ASP A 214 -6.33 38.13 8.35
N GLY A 215 -7.48 37.68 8.87
CA GLY A 215 -8.47 38.55 9.51
C GLY A 215 -9.21 39.48 8.55
N VAL A 216 -9.09 39.30 7.22
CA VAL A 216 -9.64 40.20 6.18
C VAL A 216 -11.13 39.90 5.90
N GLY A 217 -11.86 39.44 6.90
CA GLY A 217 -13.28 39.08 6.81
C GLY A 217 -13.53 37.59 6.54
N GLY A 218 -14.38 37.00 7.39
CA GLY A 218 -14.74 35.58 7.42
C GLY A 218 -15.80 35.16 6.41
N GLY A 219 -15.69 35.66 5.17
CA GLY A 219 -16.67 35.45 4.12
C GLY A 219 -17.03 33.99 3.93
N HIS A 220 -18.33 33.74 3.76
CA HIS A 220 -18.87 32.52 3.20
C HIS A 220 -17.98 32.06 2.03
N VAL A 221 -17.54 30.80 2.03
CA VAL A 221 -16.86 30.28 0.83
C VAL A 221 -17.95 30.20 -0.21
N GLU A 222 -17.85 31.00 -1.28
CA GLU A 222 -18.80 30.89 -2.38
C GLU A 222 -18.85 29.43 -2.84
N PRO A 223 -20.05 28.88 -3.09
CA PRO A 223 -20.19 27.54 -3.61
C PRO A 223 -19.30 27.33 -4.85
N CYS A 224 -18.48 26.27 -4.84
CA CYS A 224 -17.58 25.97 -5.94
C CYS A 224 -18.23 24.93 -6.85
N GLU A 225 -18.82 25.38 -7.96
CA GLU A 225 -19.35 24.47 -8.98
C GLU A 225 -18.20 23.82 -9.76
N ILE A 226 -18.19 22.49 -9.78
CA ILE A 226 -17.26 21.66 -10.54
C ILE A 226 -17.96 20.94 -11.69
N HIS A 227 -17.19 20.70 -12.75
CA HIS A 227 -17.67 20.15 -14.01
C HIS A 227 -16.90 18.87 -14.31
N LEU A 228 -17.58 17.73 -14.27
CA LEU A 228 -16.99 16.42 -14.54
C LEU A 228 -17.45 15.93 -15.91
N ARG A 229 -16.53 15.71 -16.84
CA ARG A 229 -16.84 15.25 -18.20
C ARG A 229 -16.59 13.76 -18.32
N ARG A 230 -17.50 13.02 -18.96
CA ARG A 230 -17.28 11.61 -19.29
C ARG A 230 -16.40 11.47 -20.55
N ALA A 231 -15.51 10.50 -20.58
CA ALA A 231 -14.65 10.22 -21.72
C ALA A 231 -15.48 9.80 -22.93
N GLY A 232 -15.21 10.42 -24.09
CA GLY A 232 -15.94 10.12 -25.33
C GLY A 232 -17.41 10.55 -25.35
N SER A 233 -17.90 11.31 -24.35
CA SER A 233 -19.27 11.82 -24.30
C SER A 233 -19.29 13.33 -24.08
N ILE A 234 -20.38 13.99 -24.51
CA ILE A 234 -20.68 15.39 -24.19
C ILE A 234 -21.27 15.54 -22.77
N ASP A 235 -21.63 14.43 -22.12
CA ASP A 235 -22.22 14.41 -20.78
C ASP A 235 -21.29 15.08 -19.76
N THR A 236 -21.82 16.13 -19.12
CA THR A 236 -21.15 16.86 -18.04
C THR A 236 -21.99 16.81 -16.79
N ARG A 237 -21.38 16.38 -15.68
CA ARG A 237 -21.99 16.46 -14.34
C ARG A 237 -21.58 17.76 -13.68
N HIS A 238 -22.58 18.51 -13.24
CA HIS A 238 -22.44 19.67 -12.39
C HIS A 238 -22.60 19.24 -10.93
N PHE A 239 -21.69 19.66 -10.06
CA PHE A 239 -21.75 19.35 -8.64
C PHE A 239 -21.10 20.47 -7.83
N MET A 240 -21.58 20.69 -6.61
CA MET A 240 -21.08 21.74 -5.72
C MET A 240 -20.64 21.09 -4.40
N PRO A 241 -19.46 20.45 -4.36
CA PRO A 241 -19.00 19.79 -3.16
C PRO A 241 -18.69 20.82 -2.07
N ASP A 242 -18.94 20.45 -0.82
CA ASP A 242 -18.40 21.13 0.34
C ASP A 242 -17.01 20.56 0.72
N TYR A 243 -16.78 19.28 0.40
CA TYR A 243 -15.53 18.55 0.59
C TYR A 243 -15.14 17.67 -0.60
N ILE A 244 -13.84 17.48 -0.78
CA ILE A 244 -13.27 16.51 -1.74
C ILE A 244 -12.43 15.47 -0.99
N LEU A 245 -12.71 14.18 -1.21
CA LEU A 245 -11.95 13.05 -0.69
C LEU A 245 -11.22 12.35 -1.83
N LEU A 246 -9.88 12.33 -1.80
CA LEU A 246 -9.04 11.70 -2.82
C LEU A 246 -8.76 10.24 -2.45
N GLY A 247 -9.44 9.32 -3.12
CA GLY A 247 -9.25 7.87 -3.10
C GLY A 247 -8.59 7.32 -4.37
N ALA A 248 -7.93 8.17 -5.17
CA ALA A 248 -7.44 7.87 -6.52
C ALA A 248 -6.09 7.11 -6.58
N GLY A 249 -5.81 6.27 -5.57
CA GLY A 249 -4.63 5.40 -5.55
C GLY A 249 -3.35 6.04 -5.04
N LEU A 250 -2.26 5.27 -5.07
CA LEU A 250 -0.99 5.60 -4.43
C LEU A 250 -0.03 6.41 -5.33
N GLY A 251 -0.43 6.73 -6.55
CA GLY A 251 0.42 7.31 -7.59
C GLY A 251 0.99 6.27 -8.57
N GLU A 252 1.78 6.74 -9.52
CA GLU A 252 2.42 5.90 -10.52
C GLU A 252 3.64 5.18 -9.94
N GLU A 253 3.70 3.87 -10.11
CA GLU A 253 4.85 3.06 -9.71
C GLU A 253 6.05 3.31 -10.63
N ASN A 254 7.22 3.52 -10.03
CA ASN A 254 8.49 3.60 -10.74
C ASN A 254 9.02 2.19 -11.00
N VAL A 255 8.85 1.74 -12.25
CA VAL A 255 9.24 0.42 -12.75
C VAL A 255 10.41 0.48 -13.74
N ALA A 256 11.07 1.62 -13.90
CA ALA A 256 12.12 1.81 -14.89
C ALA A 256 13.52 1.74 -14.27
N LEU A 257 14.43 1.02 -14.94
CA LEU A 257 15.87 1.07 -14.65
C LEU A 257 16.54 2.24 -15.39
N PRO A 258 17.63 2.81 -14.85
CA PRO A 258 18.39 3.86 -15.53
C PRO A 258 18.92 3.40 -16.89
N GLN A 259 18.73 4.25 -17.90
CA GLN A 259 19.15 4.01 -19.27
C GLN A 259 20.57 4.55 -19.53
N LEU A 260 21.30 3.92 -20.46
CA LEU A 260 22.58 4.44 -20.95
C LEU A 260 22.39 5.76 -21.72
N LEU A 261 23.20 6.78 -21.40
CA LEU A 261 23.24 8.05 -22.14
C LEU A 261 23.64 7.89 -23.60
N ILE A 262 24.33 6.80 -23.96
CA ILE A 262 24.80 6.50 -25.32
C ILE A 262 23.83 5.54 -26.05
N ALA A 263 22.66 5.25 -25.47
CA ALA A 263 21.70 4.39 -26.13
C ALA A 263 21.20 5.09 -27.41
N ALA A 264 21.00 4.31 -28.48
CA ALA A 264 20.58 4.85 -29.78
C ALA A 264 19.31 5.73 -29.60
N PRO A 265 19.19 6.85 -30.33
CA PRO A 265 18.01 7.70 -30.27
C PRO A 265 16.73 6.86 -30.41
N GLY A 266 15.82 6.97 -29.45
CA GLY A 266 14.54 6.24 -29.44
C GLY A 266 14.55 4.89 -28.70
N SER A 267 15.66 4.47 -28.11
CA SER A 267 15.66 3.32 -27.18
C SER A 267 14.81 3.64 -25.94
N LYS A 268 14.01 2.67 -25.49
CA LYS A 268 13.20 2.78 -24.27
C LYS A 268 13.99 2.29 -23.06
N PRO A 269 13.77 2.87 -21.85
CA PRO A 269 14.34 2.33 -20.63
C PRO A 269 13.88 0.88 -20.42
N VAL A 270 14.70 0.08 -19.74
CA VAL A 270 14.30 -1.26 -19.31
C VAL A 270 13.26 -1.09 -18.21
N GLU A 271 12.05 -1.57 -18.44
CA GLU A 271 10.94 -1.50 -17.50
C GLU A 271 10.53 -2.89 -17.04
N GLY A 272 10.30 -3.04 -15.73
CA GLY A 272 9.65 -4.21 -15.16
C GLY A 272 8.12 -4.11 -15.25
N PRO A 273 7.38 -5.22 -15.09
CA PRO A 273 5.93 -5.17 -14.99
C PRO A 273 5.52 -4.40 -13.73
N ARG A 274 4.40 -3.67 -13.77
CA ARG A 274 3.81 -3.02 -12.59
C ARG A 274 3.39 -4.05 -11.54
N PHE A 275 3.31 -3.64 -10.27
CA PHE A 275 2.94 -4.51 -9.16
C PHE A 275 1.55 -5.12 -9.35
N TRP A 276 0.56 -4.37 -9.83
CA TRP A 276 -0.77 -4.92 -10.16
C TRP A 276 -0.87 -5.47 -11.60
N GLY A 277 0.24 -5.48 -12.34
CA GLY A 277 0.31 -6.02 -13.68
C GLY A 277 0.58 -7.53 -13.69
N ALA A 278 0.42 -8.13 -14.87
CA ALA A 278 0.84 -9.51 -15.11
C ALA A 278 2.37 -9.63 -15.16
N ASP A 279 2.90 -10.75 -14.67
CA ASP A 279 4.32 -11.10 -14.70
C ASP A 279 4.51 -12.60 -14.95
N ASN A 280 5.77 -13.02 -15.18
CA ASN A 280 6.11 -14.40 -15.49
C ASN A 280 6.86 -15.09 -14.33
N LEU A 281 6.79 -14.52 -13.12
CA LEU A 281 7.52 -15.02 -11.95
C LEU A 281 7.00 -16.38 -11.45
N LEU A 282 5.78 -16.76 -11.83
CA LEU A 282 5.17 -18.05 -11.48
C LEU A 282 5.18 -19.06 -12.64
N ASP A 283 5.74 -18.69 -13.80
CA ASP A 283 5.76 -19.55 -14.99
C ASP A 283 6.52 -20.86 -14.76
N ALA A 284 6.18 -21.89 -15.53
CA ALA A 284 6.86 -23.19 -15.44
C ALA A 284 8.37 -23.11 -15.74
N GLY A 285 8.81 -22.16 -16.58
CA GLY A 285 10.21 -21.97 -16.98
C GLY A 285 11.06 -21.11 -16.04
N THR A 286 10.45 -20.40 -15.09
CA THR A 286 11.15 -19.57 -14.09
C THR A 286 12.27 -20.31 -13.32
N PRO A 287 12.15 -21.61 -12.95
CA PRO A 287 13.18 -22.29 -12.16
C PRO A 287 14.57 -22.35 -12.78
N ASP A 288 14.68 -22.20 -14.10
CA ASP A 288 15.94 -22.24 -14.85
C ASP A 288 16.32 -20.87 -15.44
N ARG A 289 15.70 -19.79 -14.95
CA ARG A 289 15.97 -18.42 -15.36
C ARG A 289 16.74 -17.65 -14.28
N ASN A 290 17.64 -16.78 -14.74
CA ASN A 290 18.20 -15.68 -13.95
C ASN A 290 17.22 -14.52 -13.91
N ILE A 291 16.83 -14.05 -12.74
CA ILE A 291 15.80 -13.02 -12.53
C ILE A 291 16.39 -11.89 -11.72
N GLY A 292 16.26 -10.65 -12.22
CA GLY A 292 16.70 -9.45 -11.52
C GLY A 292 15.53 -8.78 -10.79
N ILE A 293 15.61 -8.65 -9.48
CA ILE A 293 14.61 -7.94 -8.66
C ILE A 293 15.24 -6.65 -8.12
N PHE A 294 14.70 -5.49 -8.46
CA PHE A 294 15.25 -4.20 -8.07
C PHE A 294 14.33 -3.49 -7.08
N GLY A 295 14.77 -3.38 -5.83
CA GLY A 295 14.03 -2.73 -4.75
C GLY A 295 14.14 -3.49 -3.42
N GLY A 296 14.07 -2.73 -2.32
CA GLY A 296 14.04 -3.24 -0.94
C GLY A 296 12.69 -3.10 -0.24
N GLY A 297 11.64 -2.66 -0.96
CA GLY A 297 10.28 -2.50 -0.45
C GLY A 297 9.44 -3.77 -0.55
N ASP A 298 8.25 -3.76 0.05
CA ASP A 298 7.45 -4.98 0.22
C ASP A 298 7.15 -5.74 -1.08
N GLY A 299 6.76 -5.03 -2.15
CA GLY A 299 6.50 -5.64 -3.45
C GLY A 299 7.70 -6.36 -4.06
N ALA A 300 8.92 -5.87 -3.81
CA ALA A 300 10.15 -6.51 -4.28
C ALA A 300 10.43 -7.83 -3.54
N LEU A 301 10.22 -7.84 -2.23
CA LEU A 301 10.38 -9.05 -1.43
C LEU A 301 9.32 -10.09 -1.80
N GLN A 302 8.08 -9.67 -2.08
CA GLN A 302 7.05 -10.57 -2.61
C GLN A 302 7.46 -11.18 -3.95
N ASP A 303 7.98 -10.38 -4.88
CA ASP A 303 8.43 -10.86 -6.19
C ASP A 303 9.59 -11.87 -6.06
N ALA A 304 10.56 -11.59 -5.20
CA ALA A 304 11.65 -12.53 -4.91
C ALA A 304 11.13 -13.85 -4.33
N LEU A 305 10.22 -13.81 -3.34
CA LEU A 305 9.62 -15.00 -2.74
C LEU A 305 8.79 -15.80 -3.75
N ARG A 306 7.98 -15.13 -4.59
CA ARG A 306 7.17 -15.75 -5.64
C ARG A 306 8.05 -16.48 -6.65
N ALA A 307 9.09 -15.81 -7.15
CA ALA A 307 10.04 -16.40 -8.09
C ALA A 307 10.75 -17.64 -7.50
N LEU A 308 11.27 -17.53 -6.28
CA LEU A 308 12.04 -18.60 -5.61
C LEU A 308 11.20 -19.83 -5.23
N THR A 309 9.93 -19.63 -4.85
CA THR A 309 9.11 -20.67 -4.24
C THR A 309 8.00 -21.19 -5.16
N GLY A 310 7.58 -20.39 -6.14
CA GLY A 310 6.40 -20.66 -6.97
C GLY A 310 5.08 -20.56 -6.18
N LEU A 311 5.12 -20.03 -4.95
CA LEU A 311 3.94 -19.82 -4.11
C LEU A 311 3.29 -18.48 -4.43
N GLY A 312 1.98 -18.40 -4.28
CA GLY A 312 1.22 -17.18 -4.62
C GLY A 312 1.46 -16.05 -3.61
N HIS A 313 1.73 -16.40 -2.35
CA HIS A 313 1.94 -15.44 -1.28
C HIS A 313 2.83 -15.99 -0.15
N PRO A 314 3.49 -15.12 0.64
CA PRO A 314 4.41 -15.51 1.71
C PRO A 314 3.80 -16.40 2.81
N LEU A 315 2.52 -16.22 3.16
CA LEU A 315 1.88 -17.09 4.16
C LEU A 315 1.83 -18.57 3.73
N GLU A 316 1.76 -18.88 2.43
CA GLU A 316 1.82 -20.29 1.98
C GLU A 316 3.16 -20.93 2.34
N MET A 317 4.23 -20.15 2.33
CA MET A 317 5.56 -20.61 2.72
C MET A 317 5.59 -20.95 4.20
N ILE A 318 5.05 -20.09 5.06
CA ILE A 318 4.92 -20.36 6.51
C ILE A 318 4.11 -21.63 6.73
N TRP A 319 2.91 -21.74 6.15
CA TRP A 319 2.06 -22.93 6.32
C TRP A 319 2.74 -24.21 5.83
N LYS A 320 3.48 -24.13 4.73
CA LYS A 320 4.23 -25.29 4.19
C LYS A 320 5.38 -25.69 5.12
N MET A 321 6.08 -24.72 5.70
CA MET A 321 7.16 -24.96 6.66
C MET A 321 6.63 -25.52 7.99
N GLU A 322 5.49 -25.04 8.47
CA GLU A 322 4.86 -25.46 9.73
C GLU A 322 4.23 -26.86 9.67
N LYS A 323 4.19 -27.50 8.49
CA LYS A 323 3.90 -28.94 8.38
C LYS A 323 4.93 -29.80 9.12
N ASP A 324 6.16 -29.31 9.29
CA ASP A 324 7.15 -29.90 10.18
C ASP A 324 6.90 -29.42 11.62
N ALA A 325 6.57 -30.36 12.52
CA ALA A 325 6.20 -30.07 13.90
C ALA A 325 7.34 -29.39 14.70
N GLU A 326 8.61 -29.73 14.41
CA GLU A 326 9.75 -29.08 15.04
C GLU A 326 9.83 -27.61 14.60
N VAL A 327 9.65 -27.36 13.30
CA VAL A 327 9.63 -26.00 12.73
C VAL A 327 8.46 -25.19 13.25
N SER A 328 7.26 -25.77 13.33
CA SER A 328 6.08 -25.12 13.93
C SER A 328 6.38 -24.65 15.35
N ARG A 329 6.94 -25.52 16.20
CA ARG A 329 7.33 -25.16 17.58
C ARG A 329 8.43 -24.08 17.62
N LEU A 330 9.39 -24.12 16.70
CA LEU A 330 10.45 -23.11 16.61
C LEU A 330 9.88 -21.74 16.20
N LEU A 331 8.99 -21.71 15.21
CA LEU A 331 8.33 -20.49 14.76
C LEU A 331 7.42 -19.94 15.86
N LEU A 332 6.61 -20.79 16.52
CA LEU A 332 5.76 -20.38 17.64
C LEU A 332 6.54 -19.63 18.72
N LYS A 333 7.71 -20.15 19.13
CA LYS A 333 8.60 -19.47 20.10
C LYS A 333 9.18 -18.16 19.57
N ALA A 334 9.38 -18.05 18.26
CA ALA A 334 9.88 -16.83 17.61
C ALA A 334 8.79 -15.75 17.46
N ARG A 335 7.50 -16.14 17.40
CA ARG A 335 6.37 -15.23 17.14
C ARG A 335 6.28 -14.09 18.16
N GLU A 336 6.37 -14.38 19.46
CA GLU A 336 6.28 -13.36 20.51
C GLU A 336 7.35 -12.28 20.36
N ARG A 337 8.60 -12.72 20.13
CA ARG A 337 9.74 -11.81 19.92
C ARG A 337 9.57 -10.97 18.66
N LEU A 338 9.13 -11.58 17.56
CA LEU A 338 8.86 -10.88 16.30
C LEU A 338 7.74 -9.85 16.44
N LEU A 339 6.65 -10.22 17.12
CA LEU A 339 5.52 -9.33 17.37
C LEU A 339 5.95 -8.11 18.19
N ALA A 340 6.70 -8.32 19.27
CA ALA A 340 7.23 -7.22 20.09
C ALA A 340 8.15 -6.28 19.29
N MET A 341 9.00 -6.83 18.42
CA MET A 341 9.87 -6.04 17.54
C MET A 341 9.08 -5.19 16.55
N GLU A 342 8.06 -5.77 15.91
CA GLU A 342 7.19 -5.07 14.96
C GLU A 342 6.40 -3.96 15.66
N GLN A 343 5.79 -4.24 16.81
CA GLN A 343 5.05 -3.25 17.60
C GLN A 343 5.95 -2.08 18.01
N GLN A 344 7.14 -2.36 18.53
CA GLN A 344 8.10 -1.31 18.89
C GLN A 344 8.54 -0.50 17.67
N SER A 345 8.78 -1.15 16.53
CA SER A 345 9.12 -0.47 15.28
C SER A 345 8.01 0.45 14.79
N ARG A 346 6.74 0.01 14.84
CA ARG A 346 5.56 0.83 14.50
C ARG A 346 5.42 2.05 15.43
N LEU A 347 5.65 1.87 16.73
CA LEU A 347 5.65 2.97 17.69
C LEU A 347 6.75 3.99 17.35
N ILE A 348 8.00 3.56 17.16
CA ILE A 348 9.10 4.45 16.79
C ILE A 348 8.82 5.15 15.46
N ALA A 349 8.32 4.42 14.46
CA ALA A 349 7.99 4.97 13.15
C ALA A 349 6.90 6.04 13.25
N THR A 350 5.92 5.88 14.15
CA THR A 350 4.87 6.89 14.39
C THR A 350 5.44 8.24 14.82
N TRP A 351 6.49 8.23 15.65
CA TRP A 351 7.05 9.43 16.26
C TRP A 351 8.31 9.98 15.58
N THR A 352 8.79 9.32 14.51
CA THR A 352 10.05 9.73 13.85
C THR A 352 9.88 9.79 12.33
N ALA A 353 10.48 10.78 11.68
CA ALA A 353 10.46 10.90 10.22
C ALA A 353 11.56 10.05 9.52
N GLY A 354 12.52 9.52 10.27
CA GLY A 354 13.66 8.77 9.73
C GLY A 354 13.33 7.35 9.26
N GLN A 355 14.27 6.77 8.50
CA GLN A 355 14.28 5.35 8.13
C GLN A 355 14.89 4.45 9.23
N GLY A 356 15.44 5.05 10.29
CA GLY A 356 16.16 4.32 11.36
C GLY A 356 15.32 3.24 12.05
N ALA A 357 13.99 3.43 12.13
CA ALA A 357 13.07 2.42 12.66
C ALA A 357 13.18 1.08 11.90
N TYR A 358 13.22 1.14 10.56
CA TYR A 358 13.30 -0.06 9.74
C TYR A 358 14.65 -0.75 9.85
N ALA A 359 15.76 0.00 9.96
CA ALA A 359 17.09 -0.57 10.15
C ALA A 359 17.20 -1.36 11.46
N GLY A 360 16.59 -0.86 12.54
CA GLY A 360 16.53 -1.55 13.83
C GLY A 360 15.77 -2.88 13.75
N LEU A 361 14.55 -2.83 13.19
CA LEU A 361 13.73 -4.02 12.97
C LEU A 361 14.42 -5.04 12.04
N ASP A 362 15.06 -4.58 10.97
CA ASP A 362 15.77 -5.42 10.01
C ASP A 362 16.92 -6.21 10.67
N ARG A 363 17.79 -5.54 11.42
CA ARG A 363 18.86 -6.21 12.19
C ARG A 363 18.31 -7.25 13.16
N ALA A 364 17.21 -6.92 13.83
CA ALA A 364 16.58 -7.80 14.81
C ALA A 364 15.99 -9.06 14.15
N CYS A 365 15.27 -8.90 13.03
CA CYS A 365 14.78 -10.01 12.20
C CYS A 365 15.90 -10.89 11.68
N ARG A 366 16.98 -10.28 11.19
CA ARG A 366 18.17 -10.99 10.71
C ARG A 366 18.82 -11.82 11.80
N ALA A 367 19.04 -11.26 12.98
CA ALA A 367 19.65 -11.99 14.09
C ALA A 367 18.82 -13.23 14.49
N LEU A 368 17.50 -13.10 14.49
CA LEU A 368 16.59 -14.21 14.75
C LEU A 368 16.63 -15.28 13.64
N ALA A 369 16.62 -14.85 12.37
CA ALA A 369 16.76 -15.74 11.22
C ALA A 369 18.07 -16.56 11.26
N VAL A 370 19.19 -15.92 11.59
CA VAL A 370 20.50 -16.58 11.77
C VAL A 370 20.47 -17.60 12.92
N SER A 371 19.76 -17.31 14.01
CA SER A 371 19.59 -18.26 15.11
C SER A 371 18.78 -19.49 14.67
N LEU A 372 17.66 -19.26 13.97
CA LEU A 372 16.77 -20.33 13.51
C LEU A 372 17.41 -21.21 12.42
N CYS A 373 18.19 -20.63 11.50
CA CYS A 373 18.83 -21.40 10.42
C CYS A 373 19.85 -22.44 10.92
N ARG A 374 20.34 -22.31 12.17
CA ARG A 374 21.21 -23.30 12.81
C ARG A 374 20.50 -24.64 13.00
N LYS A 375 19.16 -24.64 13.14
CA LYS A 375 18.34 -25.84 13.30
C LYS A 375 18.17 -26.57 11.96
N PRO A 376 18.59 -27.84 11.82
CA PRO A 376 18.47 -28.59 10.56
C PRO A 376 17.04 -28.70 10.05
N ALA A 377 16.04 -28.88 10.92
CA ALA A 377 14.63 -28.93 10.53
C ALA A 377 14.19 -27.65 9.82
N MET A 378 14.60 -26.49 10.33
CA MET A 378 14.30 -25.19 9.72
C MET A 378 14.86 -25.09 8.29
N ARG A 379 16.12 -25.48 8.08
CA ARG A 379 16.72 -25.47 6.74
C ARG A 379 16.01 -26.42 5.79
N ARG A 380 15.75 -27.67 6.22
CA ARG A 380 15.03 -28.66 5.39
C ARG A 380 13.64 -28.16 4.98
N ALA A 381 12.89 -27.58 5.92
CA ALA A 381 11.55 -27.05 5.65
C ALA A 381 11.59 -25.86 4.67
N LEU A 382 12.56 -24.94 4.84
CA LEU A 382 12.76 -23.84 3.89
C LEU A 382 13.14 -24.35 2.50
N LEU A 383 14.09 -25.29 2.40
CA LEU A 383 14.51 -25.88 1.13
C LEU A 383 13.35 -26.60 0.43
N ALA A 384 12.45 -27.24 1.18
CA ALA A 384 11.26 -27.87 0.62
C ALA A 384 10.28 -26.86 -0.01
N CYS A 385 10.40 -25.58 0.32
CA CYS A 385 9.62 -24.51 -0.29
C CYS A 385 10.21 -23.99 -1.60
N LEU A 386 11.51 -24.16 -1.84
CA LEU A 386 12.18 -23.65 -3.04
C LEU A 386 11.87 -24.51 -4.27
N ARG A 387 11.73 -23.84 -5.42
CA ARG A 387 11.59 -24.51 -6.72
C ARG A 387 12.85 -25.30 -7.05
N LYS A 388 12.67 -26.45 -7.70
CA LYS A 388 13.78 -27.25 -8.25
C LYS A 388 14.18 -26.63 -9.58
N GLY A 389 15.46 -26.34 -9.78
CA GLY A 389 15.97 -25.67 -10.97
C GLY A 389 17.40 -25.19 -10.80
N SER A 390 17.93 -24.56 -11.83
CA SER A 390 19.30 -24.05 -11.91
C SER A 390 19.41 -22.52 -11.95
N GLY A 391 18.25 -21.84 -12.01
CA GLY A 391 18.15 -20.38 -12.08
C GLY A 391 18.54 -19.69 -10.77
N VAL A 392 18.69 -18.37 -10.86
CA VAL A 392 19.11 -17.51 -9.76
C VAL A 392 18.18 -16.30 -9.68
N VAL A 393 17.72 -15.98 -8.48
CA VAL A 393 17.07 -14.69 -8.21
C VAL A 393 18.09 -13.76 -7.58
N SER A 394 18.48 -12.70 -8.29
CA SER A 394 19.39 -11.66 -7.77
C SER A 394 18.57 -10.43 -7.41
N GLN A 395 18.53 -10.08 -6.12
CA GLN A 395 17.83 -8.90 -5.61
C GLN A 395 18.80 -7.77 -5.28
N PHE A 396 18.49 -6.56 -5.73
CA PHE A 396 19.30 -5.36 -5.55
C PHE A 396 18.54 -4.34 -4.71
N VAL A 397 19.11 -3.99 -3.57
CA VAL A 397 18.56 -3.05 -2.60
C VAL A 397 19.51 -1.86 -2.49
N ARG A 398 18.97 -0.65 -2.66
CA ARG A 398 19.79 0.58 -2.61
C ARG A 398 20.23 0.87 -1.18
N GLU A 399 19.37 0.57 -0.22
CA GLU A 399 19.62 0.74 1.20
C GLU A 399 20.52 -0.39 1.76
N SER A 400 21.01 -0.20 3.00
CA SER A 400 21.79 -1.21 3.75
C SER A 400 20.94 -2.29 4.44
N HIS A 401 19.62 -2.19 4.30
CA HIS A 401 18.60 -3.02 4.94
C HIS A 401 17.33 -3.02 4.09
N PHE A 402 16.39 -3.94 4.33
CA PHE A 402 15.09 -3.86 3.67
C PHE A 402 14.30 -2.67 4.22
N GLY A 403 13.84 -1.80 3.32
CA GLY A 403 13.15 -0.56 3.66
C GLY A 403 11.72 -0.80 4.18
N LYS A 404 10.76 -0.08 3.62
CA LYS A 404 9.34 -0.21 3.98
C LYS A 404 8.79 -1.56 3.50
N THR A 405 8.77 -2.54 4.39
CA THR A 405 8.36 -3.94 4.16
C THR A 405 7.60 -4.45 5.36
N TYR A 406 6.63 -5.35 5.14
CA TYR A 406 5.96 -6.03 6.24
C TYR A 406 6.85 -7.10 6.86
N LEU A 407 6.63 -7.35 8.16
CA LEU A 407 7.47 -8.22 8.97
C LEU A 407 7.63 -9.63 8.38
N LEU A 408 6.55 -10.24 7.90
CA LEU A 408 6.55 -11.58 7.33
C LEU A 408 7.54 -11.72 6.16
N ASN A 409 7.43 -10.83 5.17
CA ASN A 409 8.30 -10.84 3.99
C ASN A 409 9.76 -10.63 4.39
N ARG A 410 10.01 -9.64 5.25
CA ARG A 410 11.34 -9.33 5.78
C ARG A 410 11.96 -10.53 6.49
N PHE A 411 11.20 -11.19 7.38
CA PHE A 411 11.66 -12.35 8.12
C PHE A 411 11.99 -13.54 7.20
N LEU A 412 11.10 -13.87 6.25
CA LEU A 412 11.32 -14.96 5.30
C LEU A 412 12.57 -14.73 4.43
N MET A 413 12.78 -13.51 3.95
CA MET A 413 13.97 -13.19 3.16
C MET A 413 15.25 -13.32 3.97
N HIS A 414 15.29 -12.80 5.21
CA HIS A 414 16.44 -13.00 6.09
C HIS A 414 16.68 -14.46 6.45
N LEU A 415 15.62 -15.25 6.65
CA LEU A 415 15.73 -16.69 6.88
C LEU A 415 16.31 -17.41 5.67
N LEU A 416 15.89 -17.02 4.46
CA LEU A 416 16.42 -17.57 3.22
C LEU A 416 17.90 -17.22 3.02
N ILE A 417 18.29 -15.95 3.24
CA ILE A 417 19.70 -15.51 3.23
C ILE A 417 20.53 -16.33 4.23
N ALA A 418 20.06 -16.46 5.47
CA ALA A 418 20.78 -17.17 6.52
C ALA A 418 20.88 -18.68 6.25
N CYS A 419 19.83 -19.30 5.71
CA CYS A 419 19.85 -20.70 5.30
C CYS A 419 20.81 -20.91 4.12
N ARG A 420 20.77 -20.05 3.11
CA ARG A 420 21.64 -20.14 1.93
C ARG A 420 23.13 -19.99 2.28
N ALA A 421 23.47 -19.05 3.15
CA ALA A 421 24.83 -18.83 3.61
C ALA A 421 25.39 -20.01 4.42
N ARG A 422 24.51 -20.75 5.12
CA ARG A 422 24.89 -21.91 5.94
C ARG A 422 24.90 -23.22 5.15
N ALA A 423 24.02 -23.36 4.16
CA ALA A 423 23.89 -24.57 3.38
C ALA A 423 25.14 -24.80 2.51
N GLY A 424 25.69 -26.01 2.56
CA GLY A 424 26.75 -26.40 1.64
C GLY A 424 26.22 -26.58 0.21
N ARG A 425 27.12 -26.62 -0.79
CA ARG A 425 26.75 -26.86 -2.20
C ARG A 425 25.92 -28.13 -2.40
N ALA A 426 26.13 -29.17 -1.59
CA ALA A 426 25.36 -30.41 -1.66
C ALA A 426 23.91 -30.25 -1.16
N GLU A 427 23.69 -29.49 -0.08
CA GLU A 427 22.36 -29.26 0.52
C GLU A 427 21.49 -28.38 -0.39
N TRP A 428 22.10 -27.43 -1.12
CA TRP A 428 21.39 -26.52 -2.04
C TRP A 428 21.25 -27.05 -3.49
N ARG A 429 21.85 -28.20 -3.81
CA ARG A 429 21.93 -28.70 -5.19
C ARG A 429 20.54 -28.88 -5.82
N GLY A 430 20.40 -28.41 -7.06
CA GLY A 430 19.20 -28.60 -7.88
C GLY A 430 18.01 -27.73 -7.48
N ARG A 431 18.27 -26.62 -6.79
CA ARG A 431 17.29 -25.62 -6.38
C ARG A 431 17.70 -24.26 -6.92
N MET A 432 16.70 -23.41 -7.15
CA MET A 432 16.98 -22.01 -7.48
C MET A 432 17.88 -21.39 -6.40
N ASP A 433 18.87 -20.63 -6.86
CA ASP A 433 19.73 -19.86 -5.97
C ASP A 433 19.16 -18.46 -5.71
N TYR A 434 19.63 -17.82 -4.65
CA TYR A 434 19.28 -16.46 -4.29
C TYR A 434 20.49 -15.66 -3.87
N GLU A 435 20.63 -14.49 -4.47
CA GLU A 435 21.64 -13.50 -4.14
C GLU A 435 20.95 -12.19 -3.76
N CYS A 436 21.36 -11.59 -2.64
CA CYS A 436 20.90 -10.27 -2.23
C CYS A 436 22.08 -9.32 -2.14
N HIS A 437 21.96 -8.16 -2.76
CA HIS A 437 22.98 -7.12 -2.80
C HIS A 437 22.41 -5.84 -2.20
N PHE A 438 22.88 -5.47 -1.02
CA PHE A 438 22.54 -4.20 -0.38
C PHE A 438 23.54 -3.13 -0.78
N GLY A 439 23.13 -1.86 -0.70
CA GLY A 439 23.97 -0.75 -1.15
C GLY A 439 24.33 -0.86 -2.63
N ALA A 440 23.42 -1.36 -3.47
CA ALA A 440 23.64 -1.55 -4.90
C ALA A 440 22.64 -0.74 -5.71
N GLU A 441 23.08 -0.13 -6.80
CA GLU A 441 22.18 0.50 -7.77
C GLU A 441 22.54 0.17 -9.21
N ALA A 442 21.50 0.04 -10.04
CA ALA A 442 21.65 -0.14 -11.47
C ALA A 442 22.17 1.17 -12.06
N ALA A 443 23.39 1.14 -12.60
CA ALA A 443 23.97 2.27 -13.29
C ALA A 443 23.42 2.37 -14.71
N HIS A 444 23.34 1.21 -15.38
CA HIS A 444 22.99 1.10 -16.79
C HIS A 444 22.20 -0.18 -17.04
N SER A 445 21.18 -0.12 -17.88
CA SER A 445 20.45 -1.30 -18.35
C SER A 445 20.18 -1.21 -19.85
N LEU A 446 20.34 -2.34 -20.53
CA LEU A 446 20.07 -2.48 -21.96
C LEU A 446 19.08 -3.62 -22.18
N ALA A 447 17.99 -3.31 -22.89
CA ALA A 447 17.19 -4.33 -23.55
C ALA A 447 17.91 -4.72 -24.85
N PRO A 448 18.22 -6.00 -25.08
CA PRO A 448 18.87 -6.43 -26.31
C PRO A 448 17.94 -6.27 -27.52
N LEU A 449 18.53 -6.03 -28.69
CA LEU A 449 17.81 -5.91 -29.96
C LEU A 449 17.30 -7.26 -30.51
N SER A 450 17.81 -8.40 -30.02
CA SER A 450 17.56 -9.72 -30.63
C SER A 450 17.54 -10.92 -29.66
N GLY A 451 17.36 -10.73 -28.35
CA GLY A 451 17.42 -11.83 -27.38
C GLY A 451 16.59 -11.66 -26.11
N TYR A 452 16.31 -12.75 -25.41
CA TYR A 452 15.50 -12.79 -24.17
C TYR A 452 16.27 -12.41 -22.90
N ARG A 453 17.36 -11.62 -22.99
CA ARG A 453 18.25 -11.35 -21.85
C ARG A 453 18.58 -9.87 -21.66
N PHE A 454 18.13 -9.29 -20.56
CA PHE A 454 18.46 -7.94 -20.12
C PHE A 454 19.87 -7.92 -19.52
N ARG A 455 20.71 -6.98 -19.96
CA ARG A 455 22.00 -6.73 -19.32
C ARG A 455 21.91 -5.51 -18.44
N THR A 456 22.30 -5.64 -17.17
CA THR A 456 22.33 -4.53 -16.20
C THR A 456 23.69 -4.44 -15.54
N ASP A 457 24.29 -3.26 -15.61
CA ASP A 457 25.53 -2.94 -14.91
C ASP A 457 25.20 -2.34 -13.55
N LEU A 458 25.77 -2.92 -12.49
CA LEU A 458 25.53 -2.51 -11.12
C LEU A 458 26.79 -1.91 -10.51
N LYS A 459 26.60 -0.88 -9.70
CA LYS A 459 27.66 -0.22 -8.95
C LYS A 459 27.33 -0.22 -7.46
N PRO A 460 28.35 -0.35 -6.58
CA PRO A 460 28.16 -0.19 -5.15
C PRO A 460 27.95 1.29 -4.79
N LEU A 461 27.10 1.52 -3.79
CA LEU A 461 26.87 2.81 -3.16
C LEU A 461 27.85 2.93 -1.98
N ALA A 462 29.02 3.51 -2.24
CA ALA A 462 30.16 3.55 -1.31
C ALA A 462 29.80 4.02 0.13
N ALA A 463 28.92 5.01 0.27
CA ALA A 463 28.51 5.56 1.57
C ALA A 463 27.67 4.58 2.44
N LEU A 464 27.14 3.51 1.86
CA LEU A 464 26.28 2.54 2.54
C LEU A 464 26.96 1.19 2.79
N TYR A 465 28.16 0.99 2.22
CA TYR A 465 28.87 -0.28 2.22
C TYR A 465 29.36 -0.69 3.61
N GLU A 466 29.83 0.28 4.40
CA GLU A 466 30.35 0.02 5.75
C GLU A 466 29.29 -0.53 6.72
N ASN A 467 28.01 -0.36 6.40
CA ASN A 467 26.88 -0.80 7.23
C ASN A 467 26.03 -1.89 6.57
N ALA A 468 26.42 -2.41 5.40
CA ALA A 468 25.69 -3.46 4.72
C ALA A 468 25.71 -4.73 5.59
N THR A 469 24.54 -5.15 6.02
CA THR A 469 24.46 -6.13 7.10
C THR A 469 24.78 -7.54 6.59
N CYS A 470 24.36 -7.91 5.39
CA CYS A 470 24.62 -9.21 4.74
C CYS A 470 24.52 -9.06 3.21
N GLY A 471 25.08 -9.98 2.43
CA GLY A 471 24.85 -10.03 0.99
C GLY A 471 26.07 -10.52 0.20
N ALA A 472 25.89 -10.67 -1.11
CA ALA A 472 27.02 -10.86 -2.02
C ALA A 472 27.60 -9.49 -2.39
N ASP A 473 28.91 -9.34 -2.25
CA ASP A 473 29.60 -8.09 -2.55
C ASP A 473 29.53 -7.76 -4.04
N ILE A 474 29.25 -6.50 -4.36
CA ILE A 474 29.48 -5.96 -5.70
C ILE A 474 30.87 -5.32 -5.69
N PRO A 475 31.81 -5.76 -6.56
CA PRO A 475 33.13 -5.16 -6.64
C PRO A 475 33.05 -3.65 -6.81
N SER A 476 34.06 -2.92 -6.31
CA SER A 476 34.14 -1.46 -6.48
C SER A 476 34.10 -1.01 -7.95
N ALA A 477 34.61 -1.85 -8.86
CA ALA A 477 34.54 -1.66 -10.31
C ALA A 477 33.13 -1.88 -10.91
N GLY A 478 32.17 -2.34 -10.10
CA GLY A 478 30.86 -2.81 -10.54
C GLY A 478 30.87 -4.24 -11.07
N ARG A 479 29.69 -4.73 -11.45
CA ARG A 479 29.49 -6.04 -12.08
C ARG A 479 28.30 -6.00 -13.03
N SER A 480 28.46 -6.60 -14.21
CA SER A 480 27.35 -6.83 -15.15
C SER A 480 26.61 -8.12 -14.81
N TYR A 481 25.29 -8.09 -14.95
CA TYR A 481 24.43 -9.26 -14.83
C TYR A 481 23.54 -9.40 -16.07
N ASP A 482 23.29 -10.64 -16.46
CA ASP A 482 22.35 -10.99 -17.53
C ASP A 482 21.12 -11.67 -16.93
N PHE A 483 19.95 -11.06 -17.12
CA PHE A 483 18.67 -11.53 -16.59
C PHE A 483 17.73 -11.93 -17.72
N HIS A 484 16.98 -13.01 -17.55
CA HIS A 484 15.91 -13.38 -18.46
C HIS A 484 14.63 -12.56 -18.21
N GLU A 485 14.48 -12.06 -16.98
CA GLU A 485 13.34 -11.26 -16.55
C GLU A 485 13.78 -10.28 -15.47
N VAL A 486 13.15 -9.10 -15.46
CA VAL A 486 13.38 -8.08 -14.44
C VAL A 486 12.07 -7.64 -13.81
N ALA A 487 12.06 -7.46 -12.50
CA ALA A 487 10.99 -6.79 -11.78
C ALA A 487 11.57 -5.58 -11.02
N VAL A 488 10.98 -4.41 -11.22
CA VAL A 488 11.50 -3.14 -10.70
C VAL A 488 10.46 -2.51 -9.79
N ARG A 489 10.87 -2.19 -8.56
CA ARG A 489 10.03 -1.78 -7.44
C ARG A 489 10.69 -0.61 -6.70
N PHE A 490 10.89 0.50 -7.40
CA PHE A 490 11.48 1.71 -6.79
C PHE A 490 10.47 2.59 -6.06
N GLY A 491 9.26 2.08 -5.83
CA GLY A 491 8.20 2.80 -5.13
C GLY A 491 7.40 3.69 -6.08
N ILE A 492 6.89 4.81 -5.57
CA ILE A 492 6.05 5.73 -6.33
C ILE A 492 6.91 6.84 -6.93
N THR A 493 6.69 7.15 -8.22
CA THR A 493 7.30 8.27 -8.91
C THR A 493 6.94 9.58 -8.21
N ARG A 494 7.95 10.39 -7.89
CA ARG A 494 7.73 11.64 -7.16
C ARG A 494 6.79 12.56 -7.95
N GLY A 495 5.78 13.09 -7.28
CA GLY A 495 4.83 14.04 -7.87
C GLY A 495 3.66 13.41 -8.62
N THR A 496 3.57 12.07 -8.71
CA THR A 496 2.46 11.39 -9.39
C THR A 496 1.32 10.97 -8.45
N THR A 497 1.49 11.17 -7.15
CA THR A 497 0.43 10.93 -6.17
C THR A 497 -0.74 11.91 -6.36
N PRO A 498 -2.00 11.50 -6.21
CA PRO A 498 -3.18 12.37 -6.37
C PRO A 498 -3.09 13.72 -5.65
N GLY A 499 -2.73 13.72 -4.36
CA GLY A 499 -2.57 14.97 -3.60
C GLY A 499 -1.52 15.92 -4.18
N SER A 500 -0.40 15.39 -4.69
CA SER A 500 0.64 16.23 -5.34
C SER A 500 0.17 16.80 -6.67
N GLN A 501 -0.52 16.00 -7.50
CA GLN A 501 -0.95 16.41 -8.84
C GLN A 501 -2.12 17.39 -8.81
N MET A 502 -3.07 17.19 -7.90
CA MET A 502 -4.36 17.89 -7.91
C MET A 502 -4.44 19.07 -6.95
N VAL A 503 -3.56 19.17 -5.96
CA VAL A 503 -3.60 20.24 -4.94
C VAL A 503 -2.51 21.30 -5.16
N THR A 504 -1.66 21.15 -6.21
CA THR A 504 -0.60 22.14 -6.55
C THR A 504 0.31 22.46 -5.36
N LEU A 505 0.57 21.48 -4.50
CA LEU A 505 1.54 21.61 -3.42
C LEU A 505 2.93 21.74 -4.07
N SER A 506 3.48 22.95 -4.11
CA SER A 506 4.81 23.22 -4.66
C SER A 506 5.66 24.01 -3.66
N GLY A 507 6.99 23.88 -3.78
CA GLY A 507 7.95 24.62 -2.96
C GLY A 507 7.80 24.39 -1.45
N LYS A 508 7.74 25.48 -0.68
CA LYS A 508 7.72 25.47 0.79
C LYS A 508 6.49 24.76 1.39
N GLY A 509 5.35 24.72 0.68
CA GLY A 509 4.12 24.09 1.17
C GLY A 509 4.19 22.57 1.31
N LEU A 510 5.03 21.90 0.51
CA LEU A 510 5.32 20.47 0.68
C LEU A 510 6.16 20.18 1.93
N THR A 511 7.12 21.06 2.23
CA THR A 511 8.08 20.86 3.33
C THR A 511 7.50 21.18 4.71
N THR A 512 6.47 22.03 4.77
CA THR A 512 5.78 22.39 6.03
C THR A 512 4.59 21.48 6.33
N ARG A 513 4.33 20.45 5.51
CA ARG A 513 3.23 19.54 5.74
C ARG A 513 3.55 18.61 6.91
N THR A 514 2.81 18.79 8.00
CA THR A 514 2.73 17.78 9.06
C THR A 514 1.97 16.58 8.52
N SER A 515 2.54 15.38 8.61
CA SER A 515 1.90 14.15 8.16
C SER A 515 1.91 13.14 9.29
N LEU A 516 0.73 12.64 9.63
CA LEU A 516 0.54 11.54 10.58
C LEU A 516 0.34 10.20 9.86
N ALA A 517 0.84 10.10 8.63
CA ALA A 517 0.77 8.93 7.74
C ALA A 517 1.36 7.63 8.31
N ARG A 518 2.02 7.70 9.48
CA ARG A 518 2.72 6.59 10.13
C ARG A 518 1.91 5.96 11.26
N ILE A 519 0.83 6.62 11.71
CA ILE A 519 -0.03 6.12 12.78
C ILE A 519 -0.71 4.83 12.32
N PRO A 520 -0.52 3.69 13.02
CA PRO A 520 -1.26 2.47 12.75
C PRO A 520 -2.76 2.68 13.00
N VAL A 521 -3.60 2.05 12.19
CA VAL A 521 -5.06 2.07 12.35
C VAL A 521 -5.56 0.77 12.98
N PRO A 522 -6.73 0.76 13.64
CA PRO A 522 -7.29 -0.46 14.22
C PRO A 522 -7.66 -1.50 13.15
N PHE A 523 -7.91 -2.74 13.57
CA PHE A 523 -8.26 -3.83 12.64
C PHE A 523 -9.66 -3.74 12.08
N VAL A 524 -10.58 -3.17 12.87
CA VAL A 524 -11.96 -2.87 12.55
C VAL A 524 -12.32 -1.57 13.26
N LEU A 525 -13.18 -0.74 12.67
CA LEU A 525 -13.75 0.41 13.35
C LEU A 525 -15.12 -0.02 13.93
N PRO A 526 -15.26 -0.17 15.26
CA PRO A 526 -16.52 -0.56 15.85
C PRO A 526 -17.60 0.50 15.62
N ARG A 527 -18.84 0.06 15.43
CA ARG A 527 -20.01 0.94 15.27
C ARG A 527 -21.17 0.53 16.16
#